data_AF-A0A3S5CEH1-F1
#
_entry.id   AF-A0A3S5CEH1-F1
#
_cell.length_a   1.000
_cell.length_b   1.000
_cell.length_c   1.000
_cell.angle_alpha   90.00
_cell.angle_beta   90.00
_cell.angle_gamma   90.00
#
_symmetry.space_group_name_H-M   'P 1'
#
loop_
_entity.id
_entity.type
_entity.pdbx_description
1 polymer ?
#
loop_
_entity_poly.entity_id
_entity_poly.type
_entity_poly.pdbx_seq_one_letter_code
_entity_poly.pdbx_strand_id
1 'polypeptide(L)'
;MNLCLSIVRDVMLRKRTWAELFEYAFFFTYKHYVVVIVIGRSLSSFTGLCGLVESKLRVLVGNFEQNRYVKMAHINCRAYGPGPNDELPQPDGGEDTENIRKLSQF
;
A
#
# COMPACT_ATOMS: atom_id res chain seq x y z
N MET A 1 4.08 -15.04 14.14
CA MET A 1 5.53 -14.85 14.42
C MET A 1 6.40 -16.10 14.20
N ASN A 2 5.86 -17.28 13.87
CA ASN A 2 6.70 -18.49 13.72
C ASN A 2 7.31 -18.70 12.31
N LEU A 3 6.87 -17.92 11.31
CA LEU A 3 7.25 -18.13 9.90
C LEU A 3 8.74 -17.85 9.63
N CYS A 4 9.28 -16.76 10.18
CA CYS A 4 10.69 -16.41 10.01
C CYS A 4 11.60 -17.50 10.59
N LEU A 5 11.30 -17.99 11.79
CA LEU A 5 12.08 -19.05 12.44
C LEU A 5 12.03 -20.37 11.67
N SER A 6 10.86 -20.76 11.13
CA SER A 6 10.76 -21.98 10.33
C SER A 6 11.54 -21.87 9.03
N ILE A 7 11.46 -20.72 8.33
CA ILE A 7 12.20 -20.51 7.08
C ILE A 7 13.71 -20.52 7.36
N VAL A 8 14.19 -19.80 8.37
CA VAL A 8 15.62 -19.77 8.73
C VAL A 8 16.10 -21.17 9.09
N ARG A 9 15.33 -21.94 9.88
CA ARG A 9 15.69 -23.33 10.20
C ARG A 9 15.79 -24.20 8.95
N ASP A 10 14.85 -24.10 8.02
CA ASP A 10 14.85 -24.87 6.78
C ASP A 10 15.99 -24.48 5.84
N VAL A 11 16.36 -23.19 5.81
CA VAL A 11 17.54 -22.69 5.07
C VAL A 11 18.84 -23.25 5.68
N MET A 12 18.96 -23.28 7.01
CA MET A 12 20.12 -23.88 7.69
C MET A 12 20.25 -25.38 7.41
N LEU A 13 19.11 -26.07 7.21
CA LEU A 13 19.04 -27.47 6.80
C LEU A 13 19.17 -27.67 5.27
N ARG A 14 19.48 -26.61 4.50
CA ARG A 14 19.59 -26.61 3.03
C ARG A 14 18.34 -27.09 2.28
N LYS A 15 17.15 -26.94 2.87
CA LYS A 15 15.86 -27.34 2.27
C LYS A 15 15.17 -26.21 1.51
N ARG A 16 15.53 -24.96 1.81
CA ARG A 16 14.98 -23.74 1.21
C ARG A 16 16.10 -22.76 0.89
N THR A 17 15.79 -21.73 0.10
CA THR A 17 16.73 -20.66 -0.23
C THR A 17 16.42 -19.37 0.55
N TRP A 18 17.42 -18.50 0.70
CA TRP A 18 17.24 -17.19 1.35
C TRP A 18 16.21 -16.29 0.64
N ALA A 19 15.94 -16.51 -0.65
CA ALA A 19 14.97 -15.73 -1.42
C ALA A 19 13.56 -15.80 -0.81
N GLU A 20 13.16 -16.97 -0.29
CA GLU A 20 11.83 -17.19 0.30
C GLU A 20 11.59 -16.38 1.58
N LEU A 21 12.65 -15.93 2.26
CA LEU A 21 12.53 -15.05 3.43
C LEU A 21 12.03 -13.64 3.04
N PHE A 22 12.30 -13.23 1.82
CA PHE A 22 11.99 -11.90 1.30
C PHE A 22 10.74 -11.88 0.40
N GLU A 23 10.08 -13.02 0.22
CA GLU A 23 8.77 -13.07 -0.45
C GLU A 23 7.71 -12.43 0.46
N TYR A 24 7.36 -11.18 0.13
CA TYR A 24 6.33 -10.43 0.82
C TYR A 24 5.04 -10.41 0.00
N ALA A 25 4.00 -11.08 0.48
CA ALA A 25 2.65 -11.01 -0.05
C ALA A 25 1.72 -10.41 1.01
N PHE A 26 1.32 -9.15 0.82
CA PHE A 26 0.32 -8.48 1.65
C PHE A 26 -1.10 -8.70 1.11
N PHE A 27 -1.25 -8.56 -0.20
CA PHE A 27 -2.47 -8.96 -0.89
C PHE A 27 -2.58 -10.47 -0.82
N PHE A 28 -3.78 -10.99 -0.60
CA PHE A 28 -4.11 -12.39 -0.30
C PHE A 28 -3.91 -12.84 1.16
N THR A 29 -3.33 -12.02 2.05
CA THR A 29 -3.24 -12.37 3.49
C THR A 29 -4.55 -12.16 4.25
N TYR A 30 -5.38 -11.22 3.79
CA TYR A 30 -6.62 -10.81 4.46
C TYR A 30 -7.86 -11.04 3.59
N LYS A 31 -9.02 -11.21 4.24
CA LYS A 31 -10.32 -11.31 3.56
C LYS A 31 -10.91 -9.95 3.17
N HIS A 32 -10.55 -8.90 3.91
CA HIS A 32 -11.08 -7.55 3.73
C HIS A 32 -9.93 -6.56 3.69
N TYR A 33 -10.07 -5.54 2.85
CA TYR A 33 -9.09 -4.48 2.69
C TYR A 33 -9.81 -3.13 2.70
N VAL A 34 -9.16 -2.13 3.27
CA VAL A 34 -9.56 -0.73 3.16
C VAL A 34 -8.52 -0.05 2.29
N VAL A 35 -8.96 0.58 1.21
CA VAL A 35 -8.08 1.31 0.29
C VAL A 35 -8.22 2.79 0.57
N VAL A 36 -7.09 3.46 0.80
CA VAL A 36 -7.04 4.92 0.95
C VAL A 36 -6.44 5.50 -0.31
N ILE A 37 -7.21 6.35 -0.99
CA ILE A 37 -6.82 6.98 -2.26
C ILE A 37 -6.55 8.45 -2.00
N VAL A 38 -5.43 8.96 -2.49
CA VAL A 38 -5.07 10.37 -2.44
C VAL A 38 -5.13 10.93 -3.85
N ILE A 39 -5.79 12.06 -4.02
CA ILE A 39 -5.91 12.75 -5.31
C ILE A 39 -5.54 14.22 -5.10
N GLY A 40 -4.64 14.73 -5.92
CA GLY A 40 -4.20 16.13 -5.88
C GLY A 40 -4.25 16.76 -7.27
N ARG A 41 -4.55 18.06 -7.33
CA ARG A 41 -4.63 18.80 -8.61
C ARG A 41 -3.26 19.32 -9.09
N SER A 42 -2.28 19.39 -8.20
CA SER A 42 -0.90 19.81 -8.47
C SER A 42 0.07 18.94 -7.67
N LEU A 43 1.33 18.86 -8.09
CA LEU A 43 2.35 18.06 -7.39
C LEU A 43 2.58 18.51 -5.94
N SER A 44 2.60 19.83 -5.70
CA SER A 44 2.74 20.39 -4.35
C SER A 44 1.55 20.05 -3.46
N SER A 45 0.34 20.15 -4.00
CA SER A 45 -0.88 19.77 -3.27
C SER A 45 -0.94 18.27 -3.01
N PHE A 46 -0.58 17.45 -4.00
CA PHE A 46 -0.56 16.00 -3.88
C PHE A 46 0.44 15.55 -2.83
N THR A 47 1.67 16.05 -2.87
CA THR A 47 2.72 15.73 -1.89
C THR A 47 2.28 16.09 -0.46
N GLY A 48 1.70 17.28 -0.27
CA GLY A 48 1.16 17.69 1.02
C GLY A 48 0.02 16.77 1.50
N LEU A 49 -0.87 16.35 0.61
CA LEU A 49 -1.96 15.43 0.92
C LEU A 49 -1.45 14.01 1.24
N CYS A 50 -0.46 13.51 0.51
CA CYS A 50 0.21 12.24 0.81
C CYS A 50 0.79 12.25 2.23
N GLY A 51 1.56 13.29 2.58
CA GLY A 51 2.12 13.43 3.93
C GLY A 51 1.04 13.55 5.02
N LEU A 52 -0.04 14.27 4.75
CA LEU A 52 -1.18 14.36 5.66
C LEU A 52 -1.82 12.98 5.90
N VAL A 53 -2.10 12.24 4.83
CA VAL A 53 -2.73 10.91 4.92
C VAL A 53 -1.80 9.93 5.64
N GLU A 54 -0.51 9.93 5.31
CA GLU A 54 0.50 9.10 5.97
C GLU A 54 0.54 9.38 7.49
N SER A 55 0.52 10.66 7.89
CA SER A 55 0.52 11.04 9.30
C SER A 55 -0.73 10.59 10.08
N LYS A 56 -1.85 10.35 9.38
CA LYS A 56 -3.14 9.99 9.99
C LYS A 56 -3.46 8.50 9.92
N LEU A 57 -2.71 7.72 9.15
CA LEU A 57 -2.99 6.29 8.95
C LEU A 57 -2.98 5.51 10.28
N ARG A 58 -2.08 5.86 11.21
CA ARG A 58 -2.03 5.24 12.55
C ARG A 58 -3.25 5.56 13.40
N VAL A 59 -3.81 6.77 13.28
CA VAL A 59 -5.06 7.14 13.96
C VAL A 59 -6.21 6.31 13.41
N LEU A 60 -6.28 6.12 12.09
CA LEU A 60 -7.28 5.28 11.45
C LEU A 60 -7.19 3.81 11.93
N VAL A 61 -5.98 3.25 12.01
CA VAL A 61 -5.77 1.91 12.60
C VAL A 61 -6.27 1.84 14.03
N GLY A 62 -5.90 2.81 14.87
CA GLY A 62 -6.36 2.83 16.26
C GLY A 62 -7.88 2.82 16.38
N ASN A 63 -8.58 3.57 15.52
CA ASN A 63 -10.04 3.56 15.48
C ASN A 63 -10.61 2.20 15.04
N PHE A 64 -9.97 1.52 14.08
CA PHE A 64 -10.36 0.17 13.70
C PHE A 64 -10.14 -0.82 14.84
N GLU A 65 -9.00 -0.78 15.53
CA GLU A 65 -8.69 -1.73 16.62
C GLU A 65 -9.57 -1.54 17.86
N GLN A 66 -10.14 -0.34 18.06
CA GLN A 66 -11.17 -0.11 19.09
C GLN A 66 -12.52 -0.75 18.77
N ASN A 67 -12.78 -1.07 17.50
CA ASN A 67 -14.03 -1.69 17.07
C ASN A 67 -14.00 -3.19 17.37
N ARG A 68 -14.99 -3.68 18.14
CA ARG A 68 -15.11 -5.10 18.54
C ARG A 68 -15.24 -6.07 17.35
N TYR A 69 -15.65 -5.58 16.17
CA TYR A 69 -15.77 -6.39 14.96
C TYR A 69 -14.46 -6.54 14.19
N VAL A 70 -13.42 -5.78 14.55
CA VAL A 70 -12.12 -5.80 13.88
C VAL A 70 -11.10 -6.45 14.80
N LYS A 71 -10.57 -7.61 14.40
CA LYS A 71 -9.56 -8.33 15.18
C LYS A 71 -8.17 -7.70 15.10
N MET A 72 -7.82 -7.16 13.93
CA MET A 72 -6.51 -6.58 13.65
C MET A 72 -6.63 -5.67 12.42
N ALA A 73 -5.97 -4.51 12.45
CA ALA A 73 -5.85 -3.63 11.30
C ALA A 73 -4.36 -3.52 10.93
N HIS A 74 -3.98 -4.11 9.80
CA HIS A 74 -2.60 -4.06 9.32
C HIS A 74 -2.46 -3.07 8.17
N ILE A 75 -1.60 -2.06 8.36
CA ILE A 75 -1.23 -1.12 7.31
C ILE A 75 -0.25 -1.79 6.34
N ASN A 76 -0.50 -1.65 5.04
CA ASN A 76 0.53 -1.85 4.04
C ASN A 76 1.40 -0.59 3.95
N CYS A 77 2.68 -0.68 4.33
CA CYS A 77 3.60 0.46 4.27
C CYS A 77 4.06 0.81 2.85
N ARG A 78 3.52 0.13 1.82
CA ARG A 78 3.79 0.42 0.42
C ARG A 78 2.63 1.21 -0.18
N ALA A 79 2.95 2.37 -0.75
CA ALA A 79 2.05 3.11 -1.63
C ALA A 79 2.10 2.55 -3.05
N TYR A 80 0.99 2.67 -3.79
CA TYR A 80 0.87 2.22 -5.16
C TYR A 80 0.38 3.37 -6.03
N GLY A 81 0.98 3.52 -7.22
CA GLY A 81 0.72 4.63 -8.14
C GLY A 81 1.90 5.62 -8.20
N PRO A 82 1.73 6.74 -8.93
CA PRO A 82 2.76 7.76 -9.07
C PRO A 82 3.11 8.35 -7.70
N GLY A 83 4.39 8.29 -7.36
CA GLY A 83 4.93 8.85 -6.14
C GLY A 83 4.92 10.38 -6.17
N PRO A 84 4.97 11.03 -4.99
CA PRO A 84 5.05 12.48 -4.89
C PRO A 84 6.34 13.07 -5.48
N ASN A 85 7.36 12.23 -5.70
CA ASN A 85 8.63 12.62 -6.33
C ASN A 85 8.77 12.09 -7.77
N ASP A 86 7.78 11.35 -8.27
CA ASP A 86 7.83 10.87 -9.65
C ASP A 86 7.45 12.02 -10.57
N GLU A 87 8.24 12.23 -11.62
CA GLU A 87 7.83 13.11 -12.71
C GLU A 87 6.53 12.53 -13.28
N LEU A 88 5.44 13.31 -13.23
CA LEU A 88 4.22 12.95 -13.91
C LEU A 88 4.59 12.60 -15.36
N PRO A 89 4.07 11.48 -15.92
CA PRO A 89 4.19 11.24 -17.34
C PRO A 89 3.78 12.52 -18.04
N GLN A 90 4.71 13.15 -18.78
CA GLN A 90 4.35 14.29 -19.58
C GLN A 90 3.18 13.85 -20.45
N PRO A 91 2.11 14.65 -20.58
CA PRO A 91 1.03 14.31 -21.48
C PRO A 91 1.61 14.31 -22.88
N ASP A 92 2.05 13.15 -23.35
CA ASP A 92 2.16 12.88 -24.77
C ASP A 92 0.78 13.25 -25.33
N GLY A 93 0.75 14.24 -26.22
CA GLY A 93 -0.45 14.97 -26.62
C GLY A 93 -1.46 14.16 -27.42
N GLY A 94 -1.96 13.05 -26.86
CA GLY A 94 -2.93 12.16 -27.47
C GLY A 94 -3.69 11.34 -26.43
N GLU A 95 -4.98 11.66 -26.29
CA GLU A 95 -6.07 10.71 -26.00
C GLU A 95 -6.27 10.09 -24.60
N ASP A 96 -5.32 10.14 -23.66
CA ASP A 96 -5.50 9.40 -22.39
C ASP A 96 -6.24 10.16 -21.27
N THR A 97 -6.49 11.46 -21.44
CA THR A 97 -7.19 12.29 -20.43
C THR A 97 -8.67 11.91 -20.25
N GLU A 98 -9.27 11.19 -21.19
CA GLU A 98 -10.67 10.76 -21.09
C GLU A 98 -10.85 9.56 -20.15
N ASN A 99 -9.86 8.66 -20.07
CA ASN A 99 -9.93 7.47 -19.23
C ASN A 99 -9.71 7.79 -17.74
N ILE A 100 -8.89 8.80 -17.44
CA ILE A 100 -8.68 9.26 -16.05
C ILE A 100 -9.96 9.92 -15.50
N ARG A 101 -10.75 10.59 -16.34
CA ARG A 101 -12.05 11.14 -15.94
C ARG A 101 -13.08 10.04 -15.63
N LYS A 102 -13.08 8.93 -16.39
CA LYS A 102 -13.99 7.80 -16.16
C LYS A 102 -13.72 7.04 -14.84
N LEU A 103 -12.47 7.03 -14.36
CA LEU A 103 -12.12 6.41 -13.08
C LEU A 103 -12.53 7.25 -11.85
N SER A 104 -12.82 8.54 -12.03
CA SER A 104 -13.35 9.42 -10.97
C SER A 104 -14.86 9.29 -10.72
N GLN A 105 -15.55 8.45 -11.50
CA GLN A 105 -17.00 8.21 -11.40
C GLN A 105 -17.38 6.88 -10.73
N PHE A 106 -16.42 6.18 -10.11
CA PHE A 106 -16.66 5.00 -9.27
C PHE A 106 -16.24 5.26 -7.82
#